data_AF-A0A9E3V998-F1
#
_entry.id   AF-A0A9E3V998-F1
#
_cell.length_a   1.000
_cell.length_b   1.000
_cell.length_c   1.000
_cell.angle_alpha   90.00
_cell.angle_beta   90.00
_cell.angle_gamma   90.00
#
_symmetry.space_group_name_H-M   'P 1'
#
loop_
_entity.id
_entity.type
_entity.pdbx_description
1 polymer ?
#
loop_
_entity_poly.entity_id
_entity_poly.type
_entity_poly.pdbx_seq_one_letter_code
_entity_poly.pdbx_strand_id
1 'polypeptide(L)'
;MALHLLELPLASLTRADLPPVCLITGATEGVEYRTVKFTWYPRWISLLAPALLLAAILAAIMTRRATAELPFTPQAYRRWRLGVWGFGLSAVLAVTLFITALVLLATERNAWAAAAFVSSVAIPVAAWFALVRDRQVVVKAIRDDALVLRIPSLEAARAISSHLAAHARGVLPEVASVLATDAAKSAPAPVGSTCASHPQVVANWICGRCGAFFCDACARFPTVGGPPLCARCFEVRAKEVVVSGALGLKRLQTAGFVVGLLALVPGCWPGLVGALIVNGLSLHRTLKVDGRPRQWMPVAGLVCCAVSVVVWVLLLVA
;
A
#
# COMPACT_ATOMS: atom_id res chain seq x y z
N MET A 1 -14.12 11.52 -17.52
CA MET A 1 -12.77 11.19 -18.06
C MET A 1 -12.43 9.75 -17.73
N ALA A 2 -11.69 9.04 -18.59
CA ALA A 2 -11.24 7.69 -18.26
C ALA A 2 -10.06 7.74 -17.27
N LEU A 3 -10.11 6.94 -16.20
CA LEU A 3 -8.98 6.79 -15.28
C LEU A 3 -8.05 5.69 -15.81
N HIS A 4 -6.77 6.00 -15.95
CA HIS A 4 -5.76 5.07 -16.45
C HIS A 4 -5.04 4.37 -15.30
N LEU A 5 -4.80 3.07 -15.45
CA LEU A 5 -4.11 2.26 -14.45
C LEU A 5 -2.60 2.36 -14.66
N LEU A 6 -1.87 2.68 -13.60
CA LEU A 6 -0.43 2.82 -13.58
C LEU A 6 0.12 1.93 -12.46
N GLU A 7 1.01 1.00 -12.80
CA GLU A 7 1.71 0.18 -11.84
C GLU A 7 3.11 0.75 -11.61
N LEU A 8 3.40 1.14 -10.36
CA LEU A 8 4.69 1.69 -9.95
C LEU A 8 5.42 0.67 -9.07
N PRO A 9 6.63 0.21 -9.40
CA PRO A 9 7.41 -0.63 -8.50
C PRO A 9 7.65 0.10 -7.17
N LEU A 10 7.44 -0.57 -6.04
CA LEU A 10 7.65 0.03 -4.71
C LEU A 10 9.12 0.42 -4.48
N ALA A 11 10.06 -0.30 -5.10
CA ALA A 11 11.48 0.00 -5.06
C ALA A 11 11.84 1.30 -5.83
N SER A 12 11.02 1.71 -6.80
CA SER A 12 11.29 2.82 -7.70
C SER A 12 10.42 4.06 -7.41
N LEU A 13 10.10 4.29 -6.13
CA LEU A 13 9.25 5.41 -5.69
C LEU A 13 10.07 6.63 -5.23
N THR A 14 11.32 6.74 -5.71
CA THR A 14 12.19 7.88 -5.43
C THR A 14 12.15 8.89 -6.57
N ARG A 15 12.54 10.14 -6.29
CA ARG A 15 12.66 11.21 -7.29
C ARG A 15 13.45 10.81 -8.55
N ALA A 16 14.44 9.91 -8.42
CA ALA A 16 15.30 9.52 -9.53
C ALA A 16 14.61 8.62 -10.56
N ASP A 17 13.57 7.90 -10.17
CA ASP A 17 12.98 6.83 -11.00
C ASP A 17 11.77 7.29 -11.83
N LEU A 18 11.22 8.48 -11.52
CA LEU A 18 10.01 8.99 -12.13
C LEU A 18 10.34 10.21 -12.99
N PRO A 19 9.81 10.29 -14.23
CA PRO A 19 10.03 11.46 -15.07
C PRO A 19 9.33 12.69 -14.47
N PRO A 20 9.81 13.92 -14.77
CA PRO A 20 9.23 15.16 -14.27
C PRO A 20 7.93 15.51 -15.01
N VAL A 21 6.90 14.66 -14.88
CA VAL A 21 5.58 14.82 -15.51
C VAL A 21 4.52 14.76 -14.42
N CYS A 22 3.70 15.80 -14.29
CA CYS A 22 2.67 15.85 -13.26
C CYS A 22 1.63 14.75 -13.45
N LEU A 23 1.42 13.93 -12.41
CA LEU A 23 0.48 12.78 -12.45
C LEU A 23 -0.98 13.14 -12.72
N ILE A 24 -1.40 14.36 -12.37
CA ILE A 24 -2.79 14.80 -12.49
C ILE A 24 -3.02 15.49 -13.82
N THR A 25 -2.14 16.40 -14.22
CA THR A 25 -2.35 17.26 -15.39
C THR A 25 -1.59 16.80 -16.64
N GLY A 26 -0.52 16.02 -16.50
CA GLY A 26 0.39 15.70 -17.61
C GLY A 26 1.44 16.77 -17.92
N ALA A 27 1.43 17.90 -17.21
CA ALA A 27 2.38 18.99 -17.45
C ALA A 27 3.82 18.59 -17.10
N THR A 28 4.78 19.00 -17.94
CA THR A 28 6.24 18.76 -17.77
C THR A 28 6.96 19.91 -17.07
N GLU A 29 6.37 21.10 -17.06
CA GLU A 29 6.96 22.31 -16.46
C GLU A 29 6.44 22.57 -15.04
N GLY A 30 7.29 23.17 -14.20
CA GLY A 30 6.92 23.54 -12.83
C GLY A 30 6.55 22.33 -11.95
N VAL A 31 7.11 21.16 -12.26
CA VAL A 31 6.85 19.92 -11.54
C VAL A 31 7.75 19.84 -10.31
N GLU A 32 7.12 19.64 -9.14
CA GLU A 32 7.80 19.41 -7.88
C GLU A 32 7.51 18.00 -7.37
N TYR A 33 8.54 17.33 -6.86
CA TYR A 33 8.38 16.03 -6.22
C TYR A 33 7.90 16.24 -4.79
N ARG A 34 6.76 15.64 -4.44
CA ARG A 34 6.17 15.72 -3.10
C ARG A 34 6.01 14.32 -2.54
N THR A 35 6.44 14.13 -1.30
CA THR A 35 6.24 12.86 -0.57
C THR A 35 4.78 12.72 -0.19
N VAL A 36 4.11 11.71 -0.74
CA VAL A 36 2.71 11.40 -0.47
C VAL A 36 2.61 10.05 0.23
N LYS A 37 1.80 10.03 1.31
CA LYS A 37 1.47 8.81 2.05
C LYS A 37 0.19 8.21 1.49
N PHE A 38 0.31 7.04 0.87
CA PHE A 38 -0.80 6.25 0.38
C PHE A 38 -1.27 5.26 1.42
N THR A 39 -2.58 5.14 1.53
CA THR A 39 -3.26 4.17 2.40
C THR A 39 -4.26 3.43 1.55
N TRP A 40 -4.25 2.10 1.62
CA TRP A 40 -5.20 1.26 0.89
C TRP A 40 -5.86 0.28 1.85
N TYR A 41 -7.17 0.15 1.72
CA TYR A 41 -7.98 -0.86 2.38
C TYR A 41 -8.78 -1.64 1.33
N PRO A 42 -9.00 -2.95 1.52
CA PRO A 42 -9.86 -3.75 0.66
C PRO A 42 -11.28 -3.17 0.60
N ARG A 43 -11.83 -3.05 -0.62
CA ARG A 43 -13.17 -2.47 -0.84
C ARG A 43 -14.28 -3.25 -0.16
N TRP A 44 -14.15 -4.57 -0.02
CA TRP A 44 -15.16 -5.40 0.62
C TRP A 44 -15.35 -5.06 2.11
N ILE A 45 -14.39 -4.37 2.76
CA ILE A 45 -14.53 -3.93 4.16
C ILE A 45 -15.74 -3.00 4.34
N SER A 46 -16.14 -2.25 3.30
CA SER A 46 -17.35 -1.43 3.39
C SER A 46 -18.63 -2.24 3.55
N LEU A 47 -18.64 -3.53 3.16
CA LEU A 47 -19.77 -4.42 3.41
C LEU A 47 -19.95 -4.71 4.92
N LEU A 48 -18.90 -4.53 5.72
CA LEU A 48 -18.94 -4.67 7.17
C LEU A 48 -19.33 -3.37 7.89
N ALA A 49 -19.71 -2.31 7.15
CA ALA A 49 -20.13 -1.04 7.74
C ALA A 49 -21.19 -1.17 8.87
N PRO A 50 -22.17 -2.10 8.84
CA PRO A 50 -23.10 -2.29 9.96
C PRO A 50 -22.40 -2.71 11.27
N ALA A 51 -21.27 -3.40 11.17
CA ALA A 51 -20.43 -3.80 12.30
C ALA A 51 -19.22 -2.87 12.41
N LEU A 52 -19.46 -1.58 12.67
CA LEU A 52 -18.45 -0.50 12.68
C LEU A 52 -17.14 -0.88 13.39
N LEU A 53 -17.23 -1.53 14.56
CA LEU A 53 -16.05 -1.96 15.32
C LEU A 53 -15.24 -3.02 14.57
N LEU A 54 -15.90 -4.06 14.07
CA LEU A 54 -15.25 -5.13 13.30
C LEU A 54 -14.65 -4.58 12.00
N ALA A 55 -15.38 -3.72 11.29
CA ALA A 55 -14.91 -3.04 10.09
C ALA A 55 -13.67 -2.17 10.39
N ALA A 56 -13.67 -1.42 11.50
CA ALA A 56 -12.54 -0.59 11.91
C ALA A 56 -11.30 -1.44 12.26
N ILE A 57 -11.48 -2.55 12.98
CA ILE A 57 -10.40 -3.49 13.32
C ILE A 57 -9.81 -4.11 12.04
N LEU A 58 -10.66 -4.64 11.15
CA LEU A 58 -10.20 -5.23 9.89
C LEU A 58 -9.57 -4.19 8.98
N ALA A 59 -10.13 -2.98 8.91
CA ALA A 59 -9.51 -1.86 8.22
C ALA A 59 -8.12 -1.59 8.79
N ALA A 60 -7.96 -1.43 10.10
CA ALA A 60 -6.67 -1.15 10.73
C ALA A 60 -5.63 -2.23 10.44
N ILE A 61 -6.04 -3.51 10.45
CA ILE A 61 -5.17 -4.66 10.20
C ILE A 61 -4.79 -4.80 8.73
N MET A 62 -5.76 -4.68 7.84
CA MET A 62 -5.56 -4.88 6.40
C MET A 62 -5.07 -3.62 5.68
N THR A 63 -5.02 -2.49 6.39
CA THR A 63 -4.52 -1.24 5.84
C THR A 63 -3.06 -1.40 5.45
N ARG A 64 -2.81 -1.36 4.15
CA ARG A 64 -1.46 -1.24 3.60
C ARG A 64 -1.13 0.23 3.45
N ARG A 65 0.10 0.60 3.81
CA ARG A 65 0.61 1.97 3.71
C ARG A 65 1.87 1.97 2.87
N ALA A 66 1.99 2.93 1.97
CA ALA A 66 3.18 3.17 1.17
C ALA A 66 3.47 4.66 1.14
N THR A 67 4.74 5.04 1.14
CA THR A 67 5.17 6.43 0.95
C THR A 67 5.90 6.51 -0.39
N ALA A 68 5.51 7.47 -1.23
CA ALA A 68 6.12 7.67 -2.54
C ALA A 68 6.41 9.15 -2.77
N GLU A 69 7.53 9.46 -3.42
CA GLU A 69 7.78 10.79 -3.95
C GLU A 69 7.20 10.87 -5.35
N LEU A 70 6.22 11.76 -5.54
CA LEU A 70 5.46 11.82 -6.77
C LEU A 70 5.51 13.22 -7.38
N PRO A 71 5.61 13.31 -8.73
CA PRO A 71 5.65 14.58 -9.44
C PRO A 71 4.25 15.23 -9.48
N PHE A 72 4.15 16.44 -8.92
CA PHE A 72 2.97 17.29 -9.02
C PHE A 72 3.33 18.72 -9.36
N THR A 73 2.49 19.41 -10.14
CA THR A 73 2.54 20.88 -10.15
C THR A 73 1.95 21.43 -8.83
N PRO A 74 2.43 22.57 -8.31
CA PRO A 74 1.93 23.16 -7.06
C PRO A 74 0.41 23.37 -7.07
N GLN A 75 -0.13 23.79 -8.22
CA GLN A 75 -1.56 24.04 -8.39
C GLN A 75 -2.38 22.74 -8.36
N ALA A 76 -1.93 21.69 -9.05
CA ALA A 76 -2.60 20.40 -9.06
C ALA A 76 -2.56 19.75 -7.66
N TYR A 77 -1.40 19.82 -6.98
CA TYR A 77 -1.25 19.30 -5.62
C TYR A 77 -2.18 20.01 -4.63
N ARG A 78 -2.27 21.35 -4.69
CA ARG A 78 -3.17 22.13 -3.82
C ARG A 78 -4.63 21.73 -4.05
N ARG A 79 -5.07 21.62 -5.31
CA ARG A 79 -6.45 21.20 -5.64
C ARG A 79 -6.75 19.78 -5.17
N TRP A 80 -5.83 18.84 -5.40
CA TRP A 80 -5.97 17.45 -4.95
C TRP A 80 -6.06 17.36 -3.42
N ARG A 81 -5.16 18.04 -2.70
CA ARG A 81 -5.15 18.09 -1.24
C ARG A 81 -6.44 18.72 -0.69
N LEU A 82 -6.90 19.83 -1.27
CA LEU A 82 -8.19 20.43 -0.93
C LEU A 82 -9.35 19.45 -1.16
N GLY A 83 -9.31 18.64 -2.23
CA GLY A 83 -10.34 17.63 -2.48
C GLY A 83 -10.37 16.52 -1.45
N VAL A 84 -9.20 16.03 -1.02
CA VAL A 84 -9.11 15.00 0.05
C VAL A 84 -9.63 15.56 1.38
N TRP A 85 -9.17 16.74 1.79
CA TRP A 85 -9.59 17.37 3.04
C TRP A 85 -11.06 17.80 3.02
N GLY A 86 -11.50 18.44 1.93
CA GLY A 86 -12.88 18.90 1.78
C GLY A 86 -13.89 17.75 1.77
N PHE A 87 -13.57 16.64 1.10
CA PHE A 87 -14.41 15.44 1.15
C PHE A 87 -14.45 14.83 2.55
N GLY A 88 -13.32 14.73 3.24
CA GLY A 88 -13.27 14.28 4.63
C GLY A 88 -14.13 15.13 5.57
N LEU A 89 -14.04 16.46 5.46
CA LEU A 89 -14.86 17.39 6.24
C LEU A 89 -16.35 17.23 5.92
N SER A 90 -16.71 17.05 4.65
CA SER A 90 -18.11 16.83 4.24
C SER A 90 -18.70 15.54 4.84
N ALA A 91 -17.90 14.48 4.98
CA ALA A 91 -18.32 13.24 5.60
C ALA A 91 -18.57 13.40 7.11
N VAL A 92 -17.69 14.13 7.82
CA VAL A 92 -17.90 14.47 9.23
C VAL A 92 -19.17 15.28 9.42
N LEU A 93 -19.37 16.32 8.61
CA LEU A 93 -20.57 17.16 8.65
C LEU A 93 -21.85 16.35 8.39
N ALA A 94 -21.80 15.40 7.46
CA ALA A 94 -22.92 14.51 7.19
C ALA A 94 -23.30 13.65 8.39
N VAL A 95 -22.32 13.06 9.08
CA VAL A 95 -22.58 12.28 10.31
C VAL A 95 -23.21 13.17 11.39
N THR A 96 -22.69 14.37 11.59
CA THR A 96 -23.26 15.34 12.54
C THR A 96 -24.71 15.68 12.19
N LEU A 97 -24.98 16.01 10.93
CA LEU A 97 -26.34 16.33 10.46
C LEU A 97 -27.31 15.15 10.58
N PHE A 98 -26.83 13.93 10.34
CA PHE A 98 -27.62 12.72 10.53
C PHE A 98 -28.00 12.52 12.00
N ILE A 99 -27.06 12.67 12.93
CA ILE A 99 -27.33 12.60 14.37
C ILE A 99 -28.30 13.71 14.79
N THR A 100 -28.10 14.95 14.31
CA THR A 100 -29.02 16.07 14.56
C THR A 100 -30.43 15.76 14.05
N ALA A 101 -30.57 15.14 12.88
CA ALA A 101 -31.86 14.73 12.35
C ALA A 101 -32.58 13.73 13.27
N LEU A 102 -31.85 12.73 13.81
CA LEU A 102 -32.42 11.77 14.78
C LEU A 102 -32.88 12.45 16.07
N VAL A 103 -32.09 13.39 16.61
CA VAL A 103 -32.46 14.16 17.80
C VAL A 103 -33.69 15.05 17.55
N LEU A 104 -33.76 15.71 16.40
CA LEU A 104 -34.90 16.55 16.02
C LEU A 104 -36.17 15.73 15.80
N LEU A 105 -36.03 14.52 15.25
CA LEU A 105 -37.15 13.59 15.08
C LEU A 105 -37.71 13.15 16.44
N ALA A 106 -36.83 12.89 17.42
CA ALA A 106 -37.24 12.54 18.79
C ALA A 106 -37.91 13.70 19.55
N THR A 107 -37.77 14.94 19.07
CA THR A 107 -38.41 16.14 19.66
C THR A 107 -39.60 16.65 18.83
N GLU A 108 -40.15 15.81 17.94
CA GLU A 108 -41.31 16.09 17.08
C GLU A 108 -41.14 17.29 16.11
N ARG A 109 -39.90 17.75 15.88
CA ARG A 109 -39.57 18.84 14.95
C ARG A 109 -39.39 18.33 13.52
N ASN A 110 -40.45 17.74 12.97
CA ASN A 110 -40.40 16.94 11.73
C ASN A 110 -39.81 17.67 10.51
N ALA A 111 -40.15 18.95 10.29
CA ALA A 111 -39.64 19.71 9.14
C ALA A 111 -38.11 19.91 9.19
N TRP A 112 -37.58 20.26 10.37
CA TRP A 112 -36.15 20.45 10.58
C TRP A 112 -35.39 19.13 10.55
N ALA A 113 -35.98 18.07 11.10
CA ALA A 113 -35.44 16.72 11.02
C ALA A 113 -35.27 16.27 9.56
N ALA A 114 -36.30 16.47 8.72
CA ALA A 114 -36.24 16.15 7.30
C ALA A 114 -35.16 16.95 6.56
N ALA A 115 -35.07 18.27 6.79
CA ALA A 115 -34.05 19.11 6.19
C ALA A 115 -32.62 18.67 6.56
N ALA A 116 -32.37 18.38 7.84
CA ALA A 116 -31.08 17.88 8.32
C ALA A 116 -30.73 16.52 7.71
N PHE A 117 -31.70 15.60 7.62
CA PHE A 117 -31.51 14.29 7.01
C PHE A 117 -31.15 14.39 5.52
N VAL A 118 -31.90 15.17 4.73
CA VAL A 118 -31.61 15.38 3.30
C VAL A 118 -30.23 16.02 3.11
N SER A 119 -29.88 17.00 3.96
CA SER A 119 -28.59 17.68 3.90
C SER A 119 -27.42 16.75 4.22
N SER A 120 -27.61 15.78 5.12
CA SER A 120 -26.61 14.76 5.45
C SER A 120 -26.18 13.92 4.24
N VAL A 121 -27.06 13.74 3.25
CA VAL A 121 -26.76 13.00 2.02
C VAL A 121 -26.34 13.94 0.89
N ALA A 122 -27.04 15.07 0.72
CA ALA A 122 -26.82 15.99 -0.39
C ALA A 122 -25.42 16.64 -0.34
N ILE A 123 -24.93 17.02 0.84
CA ILE A 123 -23.65 17.72 1.00
C ILE A 123 -22.45 16.84 0.58
N PRO A 124 -22.27 15.59 1.07
CA PRO A 124 -21.19 14.71 0.61
C PRO A 124 -21.24 14.43 -0.89
N VAL A 125 -22.44 14.26 -1.45
CA VAL A 125 -22.63 14.02 -2.90
C VAL A 125 -22.18 15.23 -3.70
N ALA A 126 -22.62 16.44 -3.32
CA ALA A 126 -22.19 17.68 -3.94
C ALA A 126 -20.67 17.90 -3.81
N ALA A 127 -20.11 17.66 -2.62
CA ALA A 127 -18.67 17.74 -2.37
C ALA A 127 -17.88 16.75 -3.24
N TRP A 128 -18.37 15.52 -3.40
CA TRP A 128 -17.77 14.53 -4.30
C TRP A 128 -17.72 15.01 -5.74
N PHE A 129 -18.85 15.50 -6.28
CA PHE A 129 -18.90 16.01 -7.65
C PHE A 129 -18.03 17.25 -7.87
N ALA A 130 -18.00 18.18 -6.91
CA ALA A 130 -17.27 19.43 -7.04
C ALA A 130 -15.75 19.28 -6.82
N LEU A 131 -15.34 18.43 -5.87
CA LEU A 131 -13.96 18.39 -5.38
C LEU A 131 -13.21 17.12 -5.75
N VAL A 132 -13.90 15.99 -5.90
CA VAL A 132 -13.26 14.66 -6.02
C VAL A 132 -13.33 14.09 -7.43
N ARG A 133 -14.50 14.20 -8.08
CA ARG A 133 -14.77 13.55 -9.37
C ARG A 133 -13.70 13.94 -10.39
N ASP A 134 -13.11 12.92 -11.01
CA ASP A 134 -12.09 13.00 -12.06
C ASP A 134 -10.77 13.71 -11.71
N ARG A 135 -10.54 14.05 -10.42
CA ARG A 135 -9.34 14.79 -9.98
C ARG A 135 -8.42 14.02 -9.04
N GLN A 136 -8.84 12.85 -8.59
CA GLN A 136 -8.08 12.08 -7.60
C GLN A 136 -7.17 11.04 -8.25
N VAL A 137 -5.92 11.01 -7.76
CA VAL A 137 -5.08 9.83 -7.83
C VAL A 137 -5.64 8.81 -6.84
N VAL A 138 -6.18 7.71 -7.35
CA VAL A 138 -6.84 6.69 -6.53
C VAL A 138 -5.96 5.45 -6.43
N VAL A 139 -5.60 5.07 -5.21
CA VAL A 139 -4.88 3.82 -4.98
C VAL A 139 -5.83 2.65 -5.20
N LYS A 140 -5.50 1.76 -6.14
CA LYS A 140 -6.29 0.56 -6.44
C LYS A 140 -5.85 -0.65 -5.66
N ALA A 141 -4.56 -0.82 -5.50
CA ALA A 141 -3.95 -1.85 -4.69
C ALA A 141 -2.55 -1.41 -4.27
N ILE A 142 -2.12 -1.87 -3.10
CA ILE A 142 -0.72 -1.84 -2.70
C ILE A 142 -0.31 -3.31 -2.57
N ARG A 143 0.45 -3.81 -3.55
CA ARG A 143 1.08 -5.13 -3.51
C ARG A 143 2.39 -5.03 -2.74
N ASP A 144 3.11 -6.14 -2.60
CA ASP A 144 4.38 -6.15 -1.86
C ASP A 144 5.53 -5.60 -2.73
N ASP A 145 5.36 -5.61 -4.05
CA ASP A 145 6.31 -5.19 -5.08
C ASP A 145 5.87 -3.97 -5.90
N ALA A 146 4.56 -3.69 -5.96
CA ALA A 146 4.00 -2.59 -6.74
C ALA A 146 2.90 -1.78 -6.03
N LEU A 147 2.90 -0.47 -6.28
CA LEU A 147 1.83 0.46 -5.99
C LEU A 147 0.99 0.65 -7.27
N VAL A 148 -0.25 0.16 -7.25
CA VAL A 148 -1.18 0.29 -8.39
C VAL A 148 -2.06 1.53 -8.19
N LEU A 149 -1.84 2.52 -9.02
CA LEU A 149 -2.57 3.79 -9.01
C LEU A 149 -3.54 3.88 -10.19
N ARG A 150 -4.63 4.61 -9.99
CA ARG A 150 -5.45 5.17 -11.06
C ARG A 150 -5.21 6.66 -11.13
N ILE A 151 -4.84 7.14 -12.31
CA ILE A 151 -4.54 8.55 -12.57
C ILE A 151 -5.45 9.12 -13.66
N PRO A 152 -5.77 10.43 -13.59
CA PRO A 152 -6.67 11.07 -14.54
C PRO A 152 -6.02 11.44 -15.88
N SER A 153 -4.71 11.69 -15.91
CA SER A 153 -4.01 12.05 -17.16
C SER A 153 -3.48 10.82 -17.89
N LEU A 154 -3.92 10.63 -19.13
CA LEU A 154 -3.41 9.60 -20.03
C LEU A 154 -1.96 9.86 -20.45
N GLU A 155 -1.61 11.12 -20.67
CA GLU A 155 -0.26 11.54 -21.06
C GLU A 155 0.74 11.20 -19.96
N ALA A 156 0.42 11.54 -18.71
CA ALA A 156 1.23 11.16 -17.55
C ALA A 156 1.37 9.63 -17.43
N ALA A 157 0.26 8.89 -17.61
CA ALA A 157 0.29 7.43 -17.55
C ALA A 157 1.23 6.82 -18.60
N ARG A 158 1.12 7.28 -19.85
CA ARG A 158 1.97 6.82 -20.95
C ARG A 158 3.43 7.18 -20.72
N ALA A 159 3.73 8.44 -20.39
CA ALA A 159 5.10 8.91 -20.16
C ALA A 159 5.80 8.17 -19.02
N ILE A 160 5.11 7.93 -17.90
CA ILE A 160 5.68 7.18 -16.78
C ILE A 160 5.84 5.71 -17.16
N SER A 161 4.84 5.09 -17.78
CA SER A 161 4.94 3.68 -18.20
C SER A 161 6.06 3.43 -19.22
N SER A 162 6.26 4.35 -20.18
CA SER A 162 7.35 4.24 -21.15
C SER A 162 8.72 4.45 -20.50
N HIS A 163 8.82 5.40 -19.56
CA HIS A 163 10.04 5.65 -18.80
C HIS A 163 10.42 4.44 -17.92
N LEU A 164 9.45 3.85 -17.21
CA LEU A 164 9.67 2.64 -16.41
C LEU A 164 9.99 1.43 -17.29
N ALA A 165 9.35 1.29 -18.44
CA ALA A 165 9.66 0.22 -19.39
C ALA A 165 11.05 0.38 -20.03
N ALA A 166 11.55 1.61 -20.18
CA ALA A 166 12.93 1.88 -20.59
C ALA A 166 13.92 1.52 -19.46
N HIS A 167 13.62 1.92 -18.23
CA HIS A 167 14.40 1.55 -17.03
C HIS A 167 14.47 0.03 -16.80
N ALA A 168 13.34 -0.68 -16.92
CA ALA A 168 13.28 -2.13 -16.75
C ALA A 168 14.12 -2.89 -17.78
N ARG A 169 14.37 -2.28 -18.96
CA ARG A 169 15.25 -2.82 -20.00
C ARG A 169 16.73 -2.54 -19.74
N GLY A 170 17.09 -1.82 -18.66
CA GLY A 170 18.46 -1.68 -18.18
C GLY A 170 19.34 -0.69 -18.96
N VAL A 171 18.74 0.17 -19.79
CA VAL A 171 19.51 1.09 -20.65
C VAL A 171 18.91 2.49 -20.58
N LEU A 172 19.12 3.18 -19.46
CA LEU A 172 19.15 4.64 -19.55
C LEU A 172 20.58 5.05 -19.91
N PRO A 173 20.79 5.90 -20.92
CA PRO A 173 22.13 6.35 -21.32
C PRO A 173 22.86 7.09 -20.19
N GLU A 174 22.12 7.75 -19.29
CA GLU A 174 22.67 8.41 -18.10
C GLU A 174 23.07 7.40 -17.00
N VAL A 175 22.32 6.30 -16.87
CA VAL A 175 22.72 5.19 -16.00
C VAL A 175 23.87 4.41 -16.64
N ALA A 176 23.97 4.33 -17.97
CA ALA A 176 25.08 3.70 -18.65
C ALA A 176 26.42 4.41 -18.38
N SER A 177 26.44 5.74 -18.25
CA SER A 177 27.66 6.48 -17.90
C SER A 177 28.05 6.32 -16.43
N VAL A 178 27.09 6.31 -15.51
CA VAL A 178 27.35 6.00 -14.09
C VAL A 178 27.77 4.54 -13.92
N LEU A 179 27.11 3.61 -14.62
CA LEU A 179 27.47 2.20 -14.68
C LEU A 179 28.85 2.00 -15.28
N ALA A 180 29.25 2.76 -16.30
CA ALA A 180 30.61 2.73 -16.84
C ALA A 180 31.65 3.20 -15.81
N THR A 181 31.28 4.14 -14.95
CA THR A 181 32.15 4.69 -13.90
C THR A 181 32.29 3.72 -12.71
N ASP A 182 31.20 3.05 -12.33
CA ASP A 182 31.22 2.02 -11.28
C ASP A 182 31.63 0.64 -11.80
N ALA A 183 31.56 0.42 -13.12
CA ALA A 183 32.21 -0.70 -13.79
C ALA A 183 33.70 -0.73 -13.48
N ALA A 184 34.32 0.45 -13.45
CA ALA A 184 35.74 0.57 -13.13
C ALA A 184 36.07 0.11 -11.69
N LYS A 185 35.09 0.09 -10.77
CA LYS A 185 35.27 -0.44 -9.40
C LYS A 185 34.98 -1.93 -9.30
N SER A 186 34.18 -2.46 -10.21
CA SER A 186 33.92 -3.89 -10.33
C SER A 186 35.11 -4.52 -11.05
N ALA A 187 35.71 -5.58 -10.51
CA ALA A 187 36.75 -6.28 -11.28
C ALA A 187 36.13 -6.77 -12.60
N PRO A 188 36.64 -6.32 -13.77
CA PRO A 188 36.14 -6.82 -15.04
C PRO A 188 36.36 -8.32 -15.11
N ALA A 189 35.49 -9.02 -15.86
CA ALA A 189 35.67 -10.44 -16.05
C ALA A 189 37.02 -10.72 -16.77
N PRO A 190 37.74 -11.80 -16.43
CA PRO A 190 38.98 -12.15 -17.13
C PRO A 190 38.74 -12.32 -18.63
N VAL A 191 39.71 -11.91 -19.44
CA VAL A 191 39.64 -12.04 -20.91
C VAL A 191 39.39 -13.50 -21.28
N GLY A 192 38.41 -13.73 -22.17
CA GLY A 192 38.02 -15.07 -22.62
C GLY A 192 36.99 -15.78 -21.72
N SER A 193 36.54 -15.15 -20.62
CA SER A 193 35.43 -15.68 -19.83
C SER A 193 34.11 -15.61 -20.61
N THR A 194 33.27 -16.63 -20.46
CA THR A 194 31.97 -16.76 -21.14
C THR A 194 30.82 -16.56 -20.17
N CYS A 195 29.70 -16.03 -20.65
CA CYS A 195 28.52 -15.83 -19.81
C CYS A 195 27.94 -17.18 -19.34
N ALA A 196 27.66 -17.30 -18.05
CA ALA A 196 27.11 -18.51 -17.45
C ALA A 196 25.73 -18.91 -18.04
N SER A 197 24.93 -17.95 -18.50
CA SER A 197 23.65 -18.21 -19.17
C SER A 197 23.79 -18.40 -20.68
N HIS A 198 24.86 -17.86 -21.27
CA HIS A 198 25.08 -17.82 -22.71
C HIS A 198 26.55 -18.17 -23.02
N PRO A 199 26.91 -19.46 -23.10
CA PRO A 199 28.30 -19.88 -23.27
C PRO A 199 28.99 -19.29 -24.51
N GLN A 200 28.20 -18.95 -25.53
CA GLN A 200 28.66 -18.35 -26.78
C GLN A 200 28.92 -16.82 -26.71
N VAL A 201 28.60 -16.17 -25.59
CA VAL A 201 28.76 -14.71 -25.43
C VAL A 201 29.84 -14.43 -24.40
N VAL A 202 30.76 -13.52 -24.71
CA VAL A 202 31.81 -13.08 -23.79
C VAL A 202 31.18 -12.41 -22.58
N ALA A 203 31.65 -12.76 -21.39
CA ALA A 203 31.23 -12.12 -20.16
C ALA A 203 32.02 -10.83 -19.94
N ASN A 204 31.32 -9.78 -19.52
CA ASN A 204 31.92 -8.48 -19.19
C ASN A 204 31.96 -8.27 -17.67
N TRP A 205 31.17 -9.04 -16.91
CA TRP A 205 30.92 -8.81 -15.50
C TRP A 205 31.07 -10.06 -14.64
N ILE A 206 31.38 -9.84 -13.36
CA ILE A 206 31.42 -10.85 -12.31
C ILE A 206 30.31 -10.57 -11.31
N CYS A 207 29.55 -11.59 -10.91
CA CYS A 207 28.48 -11.44 -9.93
C CYS A 207 29.04 -11.17 -8.55
N GLY A 208 28.72 -10.01 -7.96
CA GLY A 208 29.17 -9.67 -6.61
C GLY A 208 28.66 -10.62 -5.50
N ARG A 209 27.68 -11.48 -5.79
CA ARG A 209 27.12 -12.46 -4.83
C ARG A 209 27.68 -13.87 -4.99
N CYS A 210 27.73 -14.40 -6.22
CA CYS A 210 28.11 -15.81 -6.46
C CYS A 210 29.37 -15.98 -7.32
N GLY A 211 29.99 -14.89 -7.78
CA GLY A 211 31.18 -14.95 -8.65
C GLY A 211 30.92 -15.38 -10.09
N ALA A 212 29.67 -15.70 -10.48
CA ALA A 212 29.35 -16.10 -11.84
C ALA A 212 29.63 -14.98 -12.86
N PHE A 213 30.19 -15.35 -14.01
CA PHE A 213 30.43 -14.44 -15.13
C PHE A 213 29.18 -14.23 -15.98
N PHE A 214 28.90 -12.99 -16.40
CA PHE A 214 27.76 -12.70 -17.29
C PHE A 214 28.00 -11.52 -18.25
N CYS A 215 27.24 -11.51 -19.34
CA CYS A 215 27.27 -10.45 -20.35
C CYS A 215 26.40 -9.24 -19.94
N ASP A 216 26.56 -8.11 -20.63
CA ASP A 216 25.81 -6.87 -20.38
C ASP A 216 24.29 -7.08 -20.38
N ALA A 217 23.78 -7.92 -21.30
CA ALA A 217 22.36 -8.22 -21.40
C ALA A 217 21.80 -8.94 -20.15
N CYS A 218 22.67 -9.69 -19.46
CA CYS A 218 22.32 -10.41 -18.23
C CYS A 218 22.61 -9.61 -16.96
N ALA A 219 23.26 -8.45 -17.08
CA ALA A 219 23.58 -7.62 -15.93
C ALA A 219 22.30 -7.04 -15.32
N ARG A 220 22.16 -7.23 -14.00
CA ARG A 220 21.07 -6.65 -13.22
C ARG A 220 21.65 -5.86 -12.06
N PHE A 221 21.20 -4.62 -11.91
CA PHE A 221 21.68 -3.72 -10.86
C PHE A 221 20.57 -3.57 -9.81
N PRO A 222 20.77 -4.06 -8.58
CA PRO A 222 19.73 -3.99 -7.53
C PRO A 222 19.49 -2.57 -7.02
N THR A 223 20.48 -1.69 -7.15
CA THR A 223 20.43 -0.28 -6.78
C THR A 223 21.32 0.48 -7.75
N VAL A 224 21.04 1.76 -7.97
CA VAL A 224 21.94 2.66 -8.70
C VAL A 224 23.30 2.68 -7.98
N GLY A 225 24.38 2.38 -8.70
CA GLY A 225 25.75 2.27 -8.15
C GLY A 225 26.04 1.00 -7.33
N GLY A 226 25.11 0.05 -7.25
CA GLY A 226 25.37 -1.25 -6.62
C GLY A 226 26.16 -2.20 -7.52
N PRO A 227 26.89 -3.20 -6.98
CA PRO A 227 27.58 -4.19 -7.79
C PRO A 227 26.58 -4.99 -8.64
N PRO A 228 26.93 -5.35 -9.88
CA PRO A 228 26.03 -6.10 -10.74
C PRO A 228 25.81 -7.51 -10.19
N LEU A 229 24.58 -8.00 -10.33
CA LEU A 229 24.18 -9.36 -10.00
C LEU A 229 23.82 -10.10 -11.29
N CYS A 230 24.15 -11.39 -11.34
CA CYS A 230 23.61 -12.27 -12.37
C CYS A 230 22.09 -12.43 -12.19
N ALA A 231 21.38 -12.76 -13.27
CA ALA A 231 19.91 -12.91 -13.26
C ALA A 231 19.40 -13.79 -12.11
N ARG A 232 20.06 -14.94 -11.86
CA ARG A 232 19.67 -15.87 -10.80
C ARG A 232 19.82 -15.26 -9.40
N CYS A 233 20.95 -14.60 -9.11
CA CYS A 233 21.15 -13.95 -7.81
C CYS A 233 20.25 -12.73 -7.61
N PHE A 234 19.94 -12.02 -8.70
CA PHE A 234 18.98 -10.92 -8.69
C PHE A 234 17.57 -11.42 -8.35
N GLU A 235 17.11 -12.51 -8.95
CA GLU A 235 15.82 -13.12 -8.63
C GLU A 235 15.72 -13.57 -7.17
N VAL A 236 16.78 -14.20 -6.62
CA VAL A 236 16.81 -14.59 -5.21
C VAL A 236 16.70 -13.37 -4.31
N ARG A 237 17.44 -12.30 -4.61
CA ARG A 237 17.38 -11.04 -3.85
C ARG A 237 16.01 -10.36 -3.98
N ALA A 238 15.42 -10.34 -5.17
CA ALA A 238 14.10 -9.79 -5.40
C ALA A 238 13.04 -10.53 -4.56
N LYS A 239 13.16 -11.85 -4.41
CA LYS A 239 12.31 -12.65 -3.53
C LYS A 239 12.54 -12.32 -2.04
N GLU A 240 13.78 -12.11 -1.60
CA GLU A 240 14.11 -11.76 -0.21
C GLU A 240 13.53 -10.40 0.22
N VAL A 241 13.51 -9.39 -0.67
CA VAL A 241 12.98 -8.04 -0.35
C VAL A 241 11.46 -8.08 -0.09
N VAL A 242 10.74 -8.98 -0.76
CA VAL A 242 9.29 -9.21 -0.57
C VAL A 242 8.97 -9.77 0.83
N VAL A 243 9.93 -10.40 1.52
CA VAL A 243 9.73 -10.99 2.86
C VAL A 243 9.74 -9.94 3.98
N SER A 244 9.88 -8.64 3.65
CA SER A 244 9.69 -7.51 4.59
C SER A 244 8.26 -7.43 5.20
N GLY A 245 7.35 -8.33 4.82
CA GLY A 245 6.10 -8.62 5.53
C GLY A 245 6.26 -9.03 7.00
N ALA A 246 7.47 -9.29 7.50
CA ALA A 246 7.76 -9.53 8.91
C ALA A 246 7.26 -8.39 9.85
N LEU A 247 7.28 -7.14 9.37
CA LEU A 247 6.71 -6.01 10.12
C LEU A 247 5.18 -6.06 10.21
N GLY A 248 4.53 -6.58 9.16
CA GLY A 248 3.09 -6.82 9.13
C GLY A 248 2.67 -7.96 10.06
N LEU A 249 3.47 -9.02 10.15
CA LEU A 249 3.20 -10.16 11.03
C LEU A 249 3.24 -9.74 12.52
N LYS A 250 4.26 -8.95 12.93
CA LYS A 250 4.34 -8.42 14.29
C LYS A 250 3.12 -7.57 14.64
N ARG A 251 2.72 -6.64 13.77
CA ARG A 251 1.52 -5.80 14.00
C ARG A 251 0.23 -6.62 14.07
N LEU A 252 0.10 -7.64 13.23
CA LEU A 252 -1.05 -8.55 13.26
C LEU A 252 -1.11 -9.34 14.57
N GLN A 253 0.02 -9.83 15.07
CA GLN A 253 0.11 -10.54 16.35
C GLN A 253 -0.25 -9.61 17.53
N THR A 254 0.27 -8.39 17.56
CA THR A 254 -0.09 -7.42 18.63
C THR A 254 -1.57 -7.04 18.56
N ALA A 255 -2.10 -6.81 17.35
CA ALA A 255 -3.51 -6.46 17.16
C ALA A 255 -4.44 -7.61 17.61
N GLY A 256 -4.13 -8.85 17.23
CA GLY A 256 -4.91 -10.02 17.66
C GLY A 256 -4.97 -10.18 19.17
N PHE A 257 -3.84 -9.98 19.85
CA PHE A 257 -3.79 -10.03 21.31
C PHE A 257 -4.62 -8.91 21.97
N VAL A 258 -4.50 -7.67 21.51
CA VAL A 258 -5.26 -6.52 22.05
C VAL A 258 -6.76 -6.70 21.84
N VAL A 259 -7.19 -7.15 20.65
CA VAL A 259 -8.61 -7.41 20.38
C VAL A 259 -9.11 -8.58 21.22
N GLY A 260 -8.28 -9.60 21.48
CA GLY A 260 -8.59 -10.71 22.41
C GLY A 260 -8.77 -10.26 23.86
N LEU A 261 -7.97 -9.30 24.33
CA LEU A 261 -8.17 -8.69 25.65
C LEU A 261 -9.46 -7.85 25.70
N LEU A 262 -9.74 -7.06 24.68
CA LEU A 262 -10.99 -6.27 24.59
C LEU A 262 -12.24 -7.16 24.52
N ALA A 263 -12.12 -8.36 23.99
CA ALA A 263 -13.20 -9.34 23.96
C ALA A 263 -13.59 -9.82 25.37
N LEU A 264 -12.76 -9.66 26.41
CA LEU A 264 -13.12 -10.02 27.80
C LEU A 264 -14.22 -9.14 28.39
N VAL A 265 -14.57 -8.01 27.75
CA VAL A 265 -15.66 -7.14 28.19
C VAL A 265 -17.01 -7.83 27.89
N PRO A 266 -17.83 -8.16 28.91
CA PRO A 266 -19.12 -8.81 28.71
C PRO A 266 -20.03 -8.00 27.78
N GLY A 267 -20.72 -8.69 26.85
CA GLY A 267 -21.62 -8.05 25.88
C GLY A 267 -20.94 -7.53 24.61
N CYS A 268 -19.60 -7.54 24.52
CA CYS A 268 -18.86 -7.12 23.33
C CYS A 268 -18.73 -8.24 22.28
N TRP A 269 -19.87 -8.78 21.80
CA TRP A 269 -19.93 -9.82 20.77
C TRP A 269 -19.10 -9.51 19.49
N PRO A 270 -19.10 -8.27 18.97
CA PRO A 270 -18.27 -7.92 17.82
C PRO A 270 -16.77 -8.04 18.11
N GLY A 271 -16.35 -7.74 19.33
CA GLY A 271 -14.96 -7.90 19.78
C GLY A 271 -14.54 -9.36 19.79
N LEU A 272 -15.42 -10.25 20.26
CA LEU A 272 -15.17 -11.69 20.31
C LEU A 272 -15.00 -12.30 18.91
N VAL A 273 -15.90 -11.96 17.98
CA VAL A 273 -15.80 -12.41 16.57
C VAL A 273 -14.54 -11.86 15.91
N GLY A 274 -14.24 -10.57 16.12
CA GLY A 274 -13.02 -9.95 15.61
C GLY A 274 -11.75 -10.61 16.13
N ALA A 275 -11.70 -10.91 17.44
CA ALA A 275 -10.55 -11.55 18.06
C ALA A 275 -10.32 -12.96 17.52
N LEU A 276 -11.38 -13.75 17.32
CA LEU A 276 -11.31 -15.10 16.74
C LEU A 276 -10.74 -15.07 15.31
N ILE A 277 -11.26 -14.17 14.46
CA ILE A 277 -10.81 -14.04 13.06
C ILE A 277 -9.34 -13.60 13.00
N VAL A 278 -8.97 -12.56 13.76
CA VAL A 278 -7.62 -11.98 13.70
C VAL A 278 -6.58 -12.95 14.26
N ASN A 279 -6.85 -13.57 15.42
CA ASN A 279 -5.91 -14.53 15.99
C ASN A 279 -5.84 -15.82 15.18
N GLY A 280 -6.94 -16.28 14.58
CA GLY A 280 -6.96 -17.43 13.66
C GLY A 280 -6.14 -17.18 12.38
N LEU A 281 -6.30 -16.02 11.74
CA LEU A 281 -5.49 -15.63 10.58
C LEU A 281 -4.01 -15.46 10.94
N SER A 282 -3.73 -14.87 12.11
CA SER A 282 -2.38 -14.71 12.63
C SER A 282 -1.72 -16.08 12.85
N LEU A 283 -2.42 -17.02 13.48
CA LEU A 283 -1.92 -18.38 13.70
C LEU A 283 -1.68 -19.11 12.37
N HIS A 284 -2.64 -19.08 11.44
CA HIS A 284 -2.49 -19.74 10.13
C HIS A 284 -1.29 -19.21 9.34
N ARG A 285 -1.06 -17.88 9.36
CA ARG A 285 0.11 -17.28 8.70
C ARG A 285 1.42 -17.65 9.40
N THR A 286 1.42 -17.71 10.73
CA THR A 286 2.62 -18.06 11.49
C THR A 286 3.01 -19.54 11.31
N LEU A 287 2.04 -20.43 11.03
CA LEU A 287 2.29 -21.85 10.73
C LEU A 287 2.95 -22.09 9.36
N LYS A 288 2.82 -21.15 8.41
CA LYS A 288 3.41 -21.28 7.06
C LYS A 288 4.85 -20.76 6.95
N VAL A 289 5.34 -20.05 7.96
CA VAL A 289 6.70 -19.49 7.95
C VAL A 289 7.60 -20.49 8.68
N ASP A 290 8.47 -21.18 7.95
CA ASP A 290 9.49 -22.06 8.53
C ASP A 290 10.51 -21.22 9.31
N GLY A 291 10.51 -21.40 10.63
CA GLY A 291 11.26 -20.58 11.58
C GLY A 291 10.33 -20.09 12.68
N ARG A 292 10.77 -20.06 13.94
CA ARG A 292 9.89 -19.82 15.11
C ARG A 292 9.88 -18.35 15.58
N PRO A 293 9.25 -17.36 14.91
CA PRO A 293 8.94 -16.12 15.59
C PRO A 293 7.64 -16.27 16.41
N ARG A 294 7.78 -16.24 17.75
CA ARG A 294 6.73 -15.99 18.79
C ARG A 294 5.31 -16.48 18.46
N GLN A 295 5.14 -17.79 18.30
CA GLN A 295 3.82 -18.42 18.10
C GLN A 295 2.86 -18.26 19.30
N TRP A 296 3.37 -17.90 20.49
CA TRP A 296 2.57 -17.82 21.71
C TRP A 296 1.53 -16.68 21.72
N MET A 297 1.78 -15.58 21.00
CA MET A 297 0.89 -14.41 21.01
C MET A 297 -0.50 -14.67 20.39
N PRO A 298 -0.63 -15.24 19.18
CA PRO A 298 -1.95 -15.58 18.65
C PRO A 298 -2.66 -16.67 19.45
N VAL A 299 -1.91 -17.61 20.05
CA VAL A 299 -2.47 -18.63 20.95
C VAL A 299 -3.04 -17.98 22.21
N ALA A 300 -2.30 -17.08 22.84
CA ALA A 300 -2.78 -16.33 24.00
C ALA A 300 -4.05 -15.52 23.68
N GLY A 301 -4.10 -14.88 22.51
CA GLY A 301 -5.30 -14.18 22.04
C GLY A 301 -6.52 -15.10 21.89
N LEU A 302 -6.36 -16.31 21.33
CA LEU A 302 -7.43 -17.30 21.23
C LEU A 302 -7.88 -17.81 22.60
N VAL A 303 -6.94 -18.03 23.53
CA VAL A 303 -7.27 -18.41 24.92
C VAL A 303 -8.09 -17.32 25.60
N CYS A 304 -7.72 -16.04 25.45
CA CYS A 304 -8.54 -14.92 25.95
C CYS A 304 -9.96 -14.92 25.36
N CYS A 305 -10.11 -15.23 24.07
CA CYS A 305 -11.43 -15.35 23.45
C CYS A 305 -12.26 -16.47 24.09
N ALA A 306 -11.67 -17.66 24.26
CA ALA A 306 -12.34 -18.80 24.86
C ALA A 306 -12.78 -18.50 26.32
N VAL A 307 -11.90 -17.85 27.10
CA VAL A 307 -12.22 -17.41 28.47
C VAL A 307 -13.38 -16.41 28.47
N SER A 308 -13.40 -15.45 27.54
CA SER A 308 -14.51 -14.51 27.42
C SER A 308 -15.85 -15.19 27.16
N VAL A 309 -15.90 -16.18 26.26
CA VAL A 309 -17.13 -16.95 25.99
C VAL A 309 -17.62 -17.65 27.26
N VAL A 310 -16.72 -18.30 28.00
CA VAL A 310 -17.06 -19.00 29.24
C VAL A 310 -17.61 -18.02 30.29
N VAL A 311 -16.93 -16.89 30.51
CA VAL A 311 -17.40 -15.85 31.44
C VAL A 311 -18.78 -15.34 31.04
N TRP A 312 -19.02 -15.11 29.76
CA TRP A 312 -20.31 -14.63 29.28
C TRP A 312 -21.43 -15.64 29.47
N VAL A 313 -21.18 -16.92 29.20
CA VAL A 313 -22.15 -18.01 29.46
C VAL A 313 -22.48 -18.10 30.94
N LEU A 314 -21.46 -18.02 31.82
CA LEU A 314 -21.68 -18.03 33.26
C LEU A 314 -22.52 -16.84 33.73
N LEU A 315 -22.29 -15.65 33.18
CA LEU A 315 -23.07 -14.44 33.48
C LEU A 315 -24.52 -14.50 32.97
N LEU A 316 -24.81 -15.32 31.96
CA LEU A 316 -26.18 -15.51 31.47
C LEU A 316 -26.97 -16.52 32.31
N VAL A 317 -26.28 -17.45 32.95
CA VAL A 317 -26.89 -18.52 33.76
C VAL A 317 -27.07 -18.10 35.22
N ALA A 318 -26.25 -17.16 35.71
CA ALA A 318 -26.34 -16.58 37.04
C ALA A 318 -27.42 -15.48 37.13
#